data_AF-H2CEE2-F1
#
_entry.id   AF-H2CEE2-F1
#
_cell.length_a   1.000
_cell.length_b   1.000
_cell.length_c   1.000
_cell.angle_alpha   90.00
_cell.angle_beta   90.00
_cell.angle_gamma   90.00
#
_symmetry.space_group_name_H-M   'P 1'
#
loop_
_entity.id
_entity.type
_entity.pdbx_description
1 polymer ?
#
loop_
_entity_poly.entity_id
_entity_poly.type
_entity_poly.pdbx_seq_one_letter_code
_entity_poly.pdbx_strand_id
1 'polypeptide(L)'
;MPFPNVSIRFFTSHSVVMTKSYWFLLFLGFSSLNLCTPAVHVTNKSGCPQSKEYRYTSTDPVRCSVMPVCEFGTPFRNECGCGCRIDARDIMAGVTRCSEVQRRVDYCAEVYAPVCGWFAVRPSDCNDGYCRESFANSCFACKDPRVKAFTSGNCPAR
;
A
#
# COMPACT_ATOMS: atom_id res chain seq x y z
N MET A 1 -24.24 -7.63 -42.03
CA MET A 1 -23.26 -6.61 -41.66
C MET A 1 -21.99 -7.32 -41.22
N PRO A 2 -20.86 -7.21 -41.94
CA PRO A 2 -19.63 -7.94 -41.64
C PRO A 2 -18.86 -7.29 -40.49
N PHE A 3 -18.40 -8.10 -39.53
CA PHE A 3 -17.58 -7.67 -38.40
C PHE A 3 -16.11 -7.50 -38.84
N PRO A 4 -15.40 -6.44 -38.39
CA PRO A 4 -13.98 -6.27 -38.70
C PRO A 4 -13.09 -7.21 -37.87
N ASN A 5 -12.09 -7.79 -38.55
CA ASN A 5 -11.01 -8.59 -38.00
C ASN A 5 -10.18 -7.80 -36.97
N VAL A 6 -10.07 -8.30 -35.75
CA VAL A 6 -9.17 -7.77 -34.72
C VAL A 6 -7.84 -8.53 -34.78
N SER A 7 -6.79 -7.82 -35.18
CA SER A 7 -5.41 -8.35 -35.21
C SER A 7 -4.78 -8.24 -33.82
N ILE A 8 -4.54 -9.37 -33.17
CA ILE A 8 -3.87 -9.45 -31.85
C ILE A 8 -2.37 -9.66 -32.09
N ARG A 9 -1.54 -8.68 -31.72
CA ARG A 9 -0.07 -8.82 -31.70
C ARG A 9 0.39 -9.32 -30.33
N PHE A 10 1.01 -10.48 -30.32
CA PHE A 10 1.69 -11.05 -29.16
C PHE A 10 3.04 -10.35 -28.94
N PHE A 11 3.27 -9.81 -27.75
CA PHE A 11 4.58 -9.33 -27.31
C PHE A 11 5.37 -10.52 -26.74
N THR A 12 6.48 -10.85 -27.40
CA THR A 12 7.45 -11.86 -26.94
C THR A 12 8.34 -11.27 -25.85
N SER A 13 8.29 -11.85 -24.66
CA SER A 13 9.16 -11.51 -23.53
C SER A 13 10.59 -12.01 -23.77
N HIS A 14 11.55 -11.10 -23.82
CA HIS A 14 12.98 -11.42 -23.82
C HIS A 14 13.40 -11.95 -22.44
N SER A 15 13.94 -13.17 -22.42
CA SER A 15 14.62 -13.76 -21.27
C SER A 15 16.06 -13.26 -21.22
N VAL A 16 16.47 -12.64 -20.11
CA VAL A 16 17.87 -12.27 -19.87
C VAL A 16 18.53 -13.37 -19.05
N VAL A 17 19.51 -14.02 -19.68
CA VAL A 17 20.39 -15.05 -19.11
C VAL A 17 21.41 -14.38 -18.20
N MET A 18 21.42 -14.72 -16.90
CA MET A 18 22.52 -14.34 -16.00
C MET A 18 23.60 -15.43 -15.97
N THR A 19 24.80 -15.06 -16.41
CA THR A 19 26.00 -15.89 -16.42
C THR A 19 26.83 -15.74 -15.14
N LYS A 20 27.00 -16.86 -14.44
CA LYS A 20 28.24 -17.45 -13.88
C LYS A 20 29.31 -16.60 -13.16
N SER A 21 29.64 -17.11 -11.97
CA SER A 21 30.98 -17.48 -11.44
C SER A 21 31.93 -16.41 -10.91
N TYR A 22 32.36 -16.57 -9.64
CA TYR A 22 33.74 -16.50 -9.09
C TYR A 22 33.66 -17.05 -7.64
N TRP A 23 34.09 -18.29 -7.36
CA TRP A 23 35.42 -18.75 -6.90
C TRP A 23 36.07 -17.95 -5.75
N PHE A 24 36.28 -18.67 -4.63
CA PHE A 24 37.43 -18.61 -3.72
C PHE A 24 37.66 -17.37 -2.84
N LEU A 25 37.55 -17.52 -1.53
CA LEU A 25 38.72 -17.79 -0.66
C LEU A 25 38.32 -18.07 0.80
N LEU A 26 38.91 -19.16 1.30
CA LEU A 26 39.07 -19.50 2.71
C LEU A 26 39.84 -18.41 3.46
N PHE A 27 39.32 -17.97 4.60
CA PHE A 27 40.16 -17.52 5.71
C PHE A 27 39.63 -18.12 7.01
N LEU A 28 40.42 -19.07 7.53
CA LEU A 28 40.32 -19.60 8.89
C LEU A 28 40.94 -18.59 9.86
N GLY A 29 40.29 -18.43 11.01
CA GLY A 29 40.96 -18.23 12.29
C GLY A 29 41.18 -16.79 12.74
N PHE A 30 40.32 -16.31 13.64
CA PHE A 30 40.75 -15.52 14.79
C PHE A 30 39.82 -15.79 15.98
N SER A 31 40.35 -16.56 16.93
CA SER A 31 39.79 -16.71 18.27
C SER A 31 40.16 -15.49 19.09
N SER A 32 39.17 -14.64 19.40
CA SER A 32 39.27 -13.66 20.48
C SER A 32 37.90 -13.54 21.15
N LEU A 33 37.72 -14.29 22.24
CA LEU A 33 36.78 -13.95 23.30
C LEU A 33 37.10 -12.52 23.75
N ASN A 34 36.13 -11.61 23.75
CA ASN A 34 35.85 -10.69 24.87
C ASN A 34 34.76 -9.66 24.58
N LEU A 35 33.91 -9.50 25.61
CA LEU A 35 33.07 -8.36 25.97
C LEU A 35 31.81 -8.10 25.13
N CYS A 36 30.70 -8.68 25.62
CA CYS A 36 29.35 -8.13 25.44
C CYS A 36 29.24 -6.78 26.17
N THR A 37 29.53 -5.68 25.49
CA THR A 37 29.05 -4.34 25.87
C THR A 37 27.73 -4.07 25.13
N PRO A 38 26.59 -3.92 25.81
CA PRO A 38 25.36 -3.46 25.17
C PRO A 38 25.48 -1.95 24.92
N ALA A 39 26.21 -1.56 23.86
CA ALA A 39 26.19 -0.20 23.35
C ALA A 39 24.90 0.01 22.54
N VAL A 40 23.78 0.18 23.22
CA VAL A 40 22.52 0.61 22.59
C VAL A 40 22.59 2.11 22.39
N HIS A 41 23.33 2.56 21.39
CA HIS A 41 23.17 3.90 20.85
C HIS A 41 21.89 3.93 20.01
N VAL A 42 20.76 4.28 20.63
CA VAL A 42 19.57 4.76 19.89
C VAL A 42 19.87 6.20 19.47
N THR A 43 20.76 6.37 18.50
CA THR A 43 20.78 7.62 17.74
C THR A 43 19.56 7.61 16.84
N ASN A 44 18.84 8.73 16.85
CA ASN A 44 17.74 9.06 15.97
C ASN A 44 18.13 8.68 14.53
N LYS A 45 17.73 7.48 14.06
CA LYS A 45 18.12 6.94 12.75
C LYS A 45 17.41 7.75 11.67
N SER A 46 18.02 8.87 11.28
CA SER A 46 17.60 9.73 10.18
C SER A 46 17.68 9.05 8.79
N GLY A 47 17.98 7.75 8.73
CA GLY A 47 18.08 6.96 7.51
C GLY A 47 16.91 5.99 7.25
N CYS A 48 15.87 5.97 8.10
CA CYS A 48 14.75 5.07 7.88
C CYS A 48 13.90 5.55 6.70
N PRO A 49 13.61 4.68 5.70
CA PRO A 49 12.87 5.09 4.52
C PRO A 49 11.45 5.50 4.91
N GLN A 50 11.12 6.78 4.74
CA GLN A 50 9.75 7.28 4.80
C GLN A 50 9.04 6.95 3.48
N SER A 51 8.75 5.67 3.28
CA SER A 51 7.94 5.24 2.15
C SER A 51 6.48 5.11 2.57
N LYS A 52 5.55 5.35 1.64
CA LYS A 52 4.11 5.17 1.87
C LYS A 52 3.72 3.71 2.16
N GLU A 53 4.61 2.76 1.89
CA GLU A 53 4.41 1.33 2.12
C GLU A 53 4.58 0.97 3.61
N TYR A 54 5.31 1.76 4.41
CA TYR A 54 5.59 1.45 5.81
C TYR A 54 5.03 2.54 6.73
N ARG A 55 4.10 2.17 7.61
CA ARG A 55 3.65 3.01 8.73
C ARG A 55 4.30 2.51 10.01
N TYR A 56 5.34 3.20 10.47
CA TYR A 56 6.02 2.89 11.73
C TYR A 56 5.18 3.33 12.93
N THR A 57 5.08 2.47 13.94
CA THR A 57 4.37 2.76 15.20
C THR A 57 5.35 3.01 16.35
N SER A 58 6.50 2.34 16.34
CA SER A 58 7.54 2.54 17.36
C SER A 58 8.93 2.19 16.83
N THR A 59 9.93 2.88 17.34
CA THR A 59 11.37 2.59 17.14
C THR A 59 11.96 1.86 18.35
N ASP A 60 11.23 1.75 19.46
CA ASP A 60 11.70 1.13 20.70
C ASP A 60 11.63 -0.41 20.59
N PRO A 61 12.76 -1.14 20.73
CA PRO A 61 12.78 -2.60 20.63
C PRO A 61 11.89 -3.29 21.68
N VAL A 62 11.72 -2.70 22.87
CA VAL A 62 10.86 -3.24 23.92
C VAL A 62 9.40 -3.12 23.50
N ARG A 63 8.97 -1.96 22.98
CA ARG A 63 7.61 -1.80 22.44
C ARG A 63 7.37 -2.68 21.23
N CYS A 64 8.37 -2.83 20.38
CA CYS A 64 8.27 -3.69 19.22
C CYS A 64 8.22 -5.16 19.55
N SER A 65 8.64 -5.59 20.76
CA SER A 65 8.55 -6.99 21.21
C SER A 65 7.13 -7.55 21.10
N VAL A 66 6.11 -6.70 21.30
CA VAL A 66 4.70 -6.99 21.05
C VAL A 66 4.36 -6.58 19.61
N MET A 67 3.82 -7.52 18.84
CA MET A 67 3.43 -7.27 17.46
C MET A 67 2.29 -6.23 17.43
N PRO A 68 2.38 -5.13 16.66
CA PRO A 68 1.29 -4.18 16.57
C PRO A 68 0.08 -4.80 15.87
N VAL A 69 -1.12 -4.45 16.32
CA VAL A 69 -2.37 -4.79 15.61
C VAL A 69 -2.55 -3.77 14.49
N CYS A 70 -2.52 -4.25 13.25
CA CYS A 70 -2.71 -3.42 12.08
C CYS A 70 -4.20 -3.41 11.70
N GLU A 71 -4.79 -2.21 11.58
CA GLU A 71 -6.13 -2.04 11.00
C GLU A 71 -6.12 -2.38 9.50
N PHE A 72 -5.02 -2.04 8.82
CA PHE A 72 -4.75 -2.37 7.43
C PHE A 72 -3.29 -2.77 7.26
N GLY A 73 -3.03 -3.84 6.51
CA GLY A 73 -1.70 -4.31 6.18
C GLY A 73 -1.15 -5.40 7.12
N THR A 74 0.09 -5.79 6.86
CA THR A 74 0.79 -6.82 7.64
C THR A 74 1.75 -6.20 8.64
N PRO A 75 1.77 -6.65 9.91
CA PRO A 75 2.76 -6.16 10.86
C PRO A 75 4.18 -6.52 10.41
N PHE A 76 5.12 -5.61 10.62
CA PHE A 76 6.53 -5.83 10.33
C PHE A 76 7.42 -5.35 11.47
N ARG A 77 8.64 -5.90 11.51
CA ARG A 77 9.73 -5.42 12.35
C ARG A 77 11.01 -5.44 11.52
N ASN A 78 11.76 -4.35 11.56
CA ASN A 78 13.06 -4.22 10.91
C ASN A 78 14.03 -3.45 11.82
N GLU A 79 15.21 -3.16 11.31
CA GLU A 79 16.25 -2.41 12.03
C GLU A 79 15.90 -0.95 12.35
N CYS A 80 14.79 -0.45 11.78
CA CYS A 80 14.26 0.89 11.99
C CYS A 80 13.14 0.94 13.03
N GLY A 81 12.54 -0.21 13.37
CA GLY A 81 11.45 -0.30 14.33
C GLY A 81 10.40 -1.32 13.91
N CYS A 82 9.17 -1.08 14.31
CA CYS A 82 8.02 -1.91 13.98
C CYS A 82 6.82 -1.05 13.57
N GLY A 83 5.91 -1.67 12.83
CA GLY A 83 4.70 -1.02 12.38
C GLY A 83 3.89 -1.91 11.44
N CYS A 84 3.14 -1.28 10.54
CA CYS A 84 2.29 -1.94 9.57
C CYS A 84 2.78 -1.64 8.16
N ARG A 85 3.02 -2.70 7.38
CA ARG A 85 3.30 -2.61 5.96
C ARG A 85 1.97 -2.59 5.23
N ILE A 86 1.67 -1.46 4.60
CA ILE A 86 0.43 -1.24 3.88
C ILE A 86 0.69 -1.69 2.44
N ASP A 87 0.35 -2.94 2.15
CA ASP A 87 0.41 -3.43 0.77
C ASP A 87 -0.69 -2.74 -0.02
N ALA A 88 -0.40 -2.27 -1.24
CA ALA A 88 -1.41 -1.65 -2.11
C ALA A 88 -2.60 -2.58 -2.39
N ARG A 89 -2.40 -3.89 -2.21
CA ARG A 89 -3.44 -4.93 -2.29
C ARG A 89 -4.40 -4.88 -1.09
N ASP A 90 -3.90 -4.55 0.10
CA ASP A 90 -4.69 -4.51 1.33
C ASP A 90 -5.52 -3.23 1.45
N ILE A 91 -5.01 -2.10 0.91
CA ILE A 91 -5.86 -0.90 0.72
C ILE A 91 -7.02 -1.21 -0.23
N MET A 92 -6.84 -2.14 -1.17
CA MET A 92 -7.86 -2.54 -2.14
C MET A 92 -8.75 -3.70 -1.67
N ALA A 93 -8.45 -4.34 -0.54
CA ALA A 93 -9.27 -5.41 0.03
C ALA A 93 -10.57 -4.80 0.59
N GLY A 94 -11.66 -4.91 -0.18
CA GLY A 94 -12.95 -4.26 0.13
C GLY A 94 -13.23 -2.99 -0.66
N VAL A 95 -12.31 -2.57 -1.53
CA VAL A 95 -12.52 -1.47 -2.47
C VAL A 95 -13.23 -1.99 -3.71
N THR A 96 -14.43 -1.48 -3.96
CA THR A 96 -15.18 -1.75 -5.18
C THR A 96 -14.92 -0.64 -6.19
N ARG A 97 -14.39 -1.00 -7.37
CA ARG A 97 -14.13 -0.03 -8.45
C ARG A 97 -15.43 0.37 -9.13
N CYS A 98 -15.55 1.65 -9.46
CA CYS A 98 -16.69 2.15 -10.24
C CYS A 98 -16.56 1.71 -11.70
N SER A 99 -17.51 0.90 -12.16
CA SER A 99 -17.62 0.51 -13.57
C SER A 99 -18.07 1.69 -14.45
N GLU A 100 -17.77 1.62 -15.75
CA GLU A 100 -18.24 2.63 -16.72
C GLU A 100 -19.77 2.73 -16.77
N VAL A 101 -20.48 1.62 -16.55
CA VAL A 101 -21.95 1.61 -16.51
C VAL A 101 -22.46 2.44 -15.33
N GLN A 102 -21.88 2.28 -14.15
CA GLN A 102 -22.24 3.05 -12.95
C GLN A 102 -21.92 4.54 -13.07
N ARG A 103 -20.91 4.92 -13.87
CA ARG A 103 -20.55 6.32 -14.11
C ARG A 103 -21.54 7.04 -15.03
N ARG A 104 -22.20 6.30 -15.91
CA ARG A 104 -23.11 6.84 -16.94
C ARG A 104 -24.58 6.83 -16.51
N VAL A 105 -24.84 6.63 -15.23
CA VAL A 105 -26.21 6.67 -14.69
C VAL A 105 -26.73 8.10 -14.66
N ASP A 106 -27.93 8.31 -15.21
CA ASP A 106 -28.55 9.64 -15.24
C ASP A 106 -29.02 10.07 -13.84
N TYR A 107 -29.55 9.13 -13.06
CA TYR A 107 -30.05 9.35 -11.70
C TYR A 107 -29.65 8.22 -10.76
N CYS A 108 -29.59 8.56 -9.47
CA CYS A 108 -29.33 7.62 -8.39
C CYS A 108 -30.56 7.57 -7.48
N ALA A 109 -30.92 6.38 -7.01
CA ALA A 109 -31.96 6.24 -6.00
C ALA A 109 -31.50 6.87 -4.68
N GLU A 110 -32.43 7.50 -3.96
CA GLU A 110 -32.19 8.13 -2.65
C GLU A 110 -32.19 7.10 -1.50
N VAL A 111 -31.54 5.95 -1.73
CA VAL A 111 -31.35 4.93 -0.69
C VAL A 111 -30.10 5.30 0.10
N TYR A 112 -30.23 5.44 1.41
CA TYR A 112 -29.09 5.73 2.28
C TYR A 112 -28.35 4.42 2.63
N ALA A 113 -27.21 4.22 1.99
CA ALA A 113 -26.31 3.08 2.18
C ALA A 113 -24.87 3.58 2.05
N PRO A 114 -24.34 4.27 3.08
CA PRO A 114 -23.19 5.14 2.95
C PRO A 114 -21.94 4.40 2.47
N VAL A 115 -21.14 5.11 1.67
CA VAL A 115 -19.86 4.62 1.16
C VAL A 115 -18.79 5.69 1.25
N CYS A 116 -17.53 5.27 1.33
CA CYS A 116 -16.38 6.15 1.28
C CYS A 116 -15.75 6.07 -0.12
N GLY A 117 -15.88 7.16 -0.89
CA GLY A 117 -15.34 7.27 -2.25
C GLY A 117 -13.88 7.72 -2.24
N TRP A 118 -13.04 7.03 -3.02
CA TRP A 118 -11.59 7.25 -3.13
C TRP A 118 -11.26 7.90 -4.47
N PHE A 119 -10.52 9.02 -4.44
CA PHE A 119 -10.17 9.76 -5.65
C PHE A 119 -8.87 9.26 -6.31
N ALA A 120 -8.80 9.33 -7.64
CA ALA A 120 -7.56 9.00 -8.39
C ALA A 120 -6.49 10.08 -8.26
N VAL A 121 -6.94 11.32 -8.45
CA VAL A 121 -6.07 12.50 -8.48
C VAL A 121 -6.24 13.18 -7.15
N ARG A 122 -5.12 13.49 -6.51
CA ARG A 122 -5.09 14.26 -5.27
C ARG A 122 -5.48 15.71 -5.58
N PRO A 123 -6.64 16.21 -5.13
CA PRO A 123 -6.93 17.64 -5.19
C PRO A 123 -5.93 18.39 -4.32
N SER A 124 -5.67 19.66 -4.64
CA SER A 124 -4.80 20.54 -3.85
C SER A 124 -5.18 20.60 -2.37
N ASP A 125 -6.47 20.43 -2.07
CA ASP A 125 -7.06 20.71 -0.76
C ASP A 125 -6.97 19.52 0.21
N CYS A 126 -6.18 18.52 -0.17
CA CYS A 126 -6.10 17.24 0.51
C CYS A 126 -4.68 17.03 1.05
N ASN A 127 -4.51 17.18 2.36
CA ASN A 127 -3.23 17.07 3.05
C ASN A 127 -2.79 15.62 3.31
N ASP A 128 -3.73 14.68 3.29
CA ASP A 128 -3.44 13.27 3.50
C ASP A 128 -2.99 12.56 2.22
N GLY A 129 -2.28 11.43 2.37
CA GLY A 129 -1.74 10.65 1.26
C GLY A 129 -2.78 10.15 0.25
N TYR A 130 -4.07 10.14 0.62
CA TYR A 130 -5.21 9.71 -0.18
C TYR A 130 -6.43 10.59 0.11
N CYS A 131 -7.17 10.95 -0.92
CA CYS A 131 -8.35 11.79 -0.80
C CYS A 131 -9.61 10.95 -0.84
N ARG A 132 -10.49 11.22 0.13
CA ARG A 132 -11.72 10.47 0.34
C ARG A 132 -12.86 11.37 0.77
N GLU A 133 -14.06 11.01 0.37
CA GLU A 133 -15.31 11.72 0.69
C GLU A 133 -16.44 10.71 0.93
N SER A 134 -17.32 10.99 1.90
CA SER A 134 -18.47 10.13 2.20
C SER A 134 -19.62 10.46 1.25
N PHE A 135 -20.22 9.44 0.65
CA PHE A 135 -21.38 9.56 -0.24
C PHE A 135 -22.57 8.80 0.35
N ALA A 136 -23.78 9.25 0.03
CA ALA A 136 -25.02 8.61 0.52
C ALA A 136 -25.16 7.15 0.09
N ASN A 137 -24.68 6.81 -1.12
CA ASN A 137 -24.57 5.43 -1.60
C ASN A 137 -23.54 5.28 -2.73
N SER A 138 -23.32 4.03 -3.16
CA SER A 138 -22.37 3.67 -4.22
C SER A 138 -22.69 4.31 -5.58
N CYS A 139 -23.96 4.56 -5.90
CA CYS A 139 -24.34 5.24 -7.12
C CYS A 139 -23.87 6.70 -7.10
N PHE A 140 -24.15 7.43 -6.02
CA PHE A 140 -23.69 8.81 -5.86
C PHE A 140 -22.16 8.91 -5.89
N ALA A 141 -21.47 7.96 -5.25
CA ALA A 141 -20.01 7.89 -5.32
C ALA A 141 -19.52 7.67 -6.76
N CYS A 142 -20.06 6.68 -7.48
CA CYS A 142 -19.57 6.34 -8.82
C CYS A 142 -20.02 7.30 -9.92
N LYS A 143 -21.07 8.09 -9.71
CA LYS A 143 -21.49 9.17 -10.61
C LYS A 143 -20.49 10.34 -10.60
N ASP A 144 -19.79 10.55 -9.48
CA ASP A 144 -18.73 11.56 -9.42
C ASP A 144 -17.49 11.09 -10.24
N PRO A 145 -17.07 11.82 -11.28
CA PRO A 145 -15.95 11.41 -12.13
C PRO A 145 -14.62 11.34 -11.38
N ARG A 146 -14.49 12.05 -10.25
CA ARG A 146 -13.28 12.10 -9.40
C ARG A 146 -13.08 10.79 -8.65
N VAL A 147 -14.16 10.10 -8.30
CA VAL A 147 -14.13 8.82 -7.59
C VAL A 147 -13.70 7.71 -8.54
N LYS A 148 -12.69 6.92 -8.15
CA LYS A 148 -12.30 5.70 -8.87
C LYS A 148 -12.90 4.45 -8.27
N ALA A 149 -13.04 4.44 -6.97
CA ALA A 149 -13.52 3.29 -6.24
C ALA A 149 -14.14 3.72 -4.91
N PHE A 150 -14.88 2.84 -4.27
CA PHE A 150 -15.52 3.10 -2.98
C PHE A 150 -15.38 1.91 -2.04
N THR A 151 -15.46 2.16 -0.75
CA THR A 151 -15.60 1.14 0.30
C THR A 151 -16.94 1.33 1.01
N SER A 152 -17.53 0.27 1.53
CA SER A 152 -18.76 0.36 2.33
C SER A 152 -18.53 1.11 3.64
N GLY A 153 -19.52 1.89 4.08
CA GLY A 153 -19.46 2.68 5.30
C GLY A 153 -18.99 4.12 5.09
N ASN A 154 -19.07 4.92 6.15
CA ASN A 154 -18.60 6.31 6.13
C ASN A 154 -17.06 6.37 6.04
N CYS A 155 -16.53 7.44 5.45
CA CYS A 155 -15.10 7.69 5.53
C CYS A 155 -14.69 7.97 6.99
N PRO A 156 -13.51 7.47 7.43
CA PRO A 156 -13.00 7.81 8.74
C PRO A 156 -12.69 9.31 8.82
N ALA A 157 -12.99 9.90 9.99
CA ALA A 157 -12.73 11.29 10.29
C ALA A 157 -11.27 11.67 9.96
N ARG A 158 -11.08 12.91 9.50
CA ARG A 158 -9.75 13.49 9.29
C ARG A 158 -9.09 13.80 10.62
#